data_AF-A0AAE6ZMQ8-F1
#
_entry.id   AF-A0AAE6ZMQ8-F1
#
_cell.length_a   1.000
_cell.length_b   1.000
_cell.length_c   1.000
_cell.angle_alpha   90.00
_cell.angle_beta   90.00
_cell.angle_gamma   90.00
#
_symmetry.space_group_name_H-M   'P 1'
#
loop_
_entity.id
_entity.type
_entity.pdbx_description
1 polymer ?
#
loop_
_entity_poly.entity_id
_entity_poly.type
_entity_poly.pdbx_seq_one_letter_code
_entity_poly.pdbx_strand_id
1 'polypeptide(L)' 'MKQPLVEKIDFYYNAEGYMVFTEKYHLDRGYCCGNGCKHCPFSYEKVPEPKRSVLLEKRRNEEKDGRS' A
#
# COMPACT_ATOMS: atom_id res chain seq x y z
N MET A 1 -24.53 -1.12 2.69
CA MET A 1 -23.97 -2.48 2.82
C MET A 1 -22.48 -2.38 2.54
N LYS A 2 -21.60 -2.82 3.46
CA LYS A 2 -20.16 -2.90 3.15
C LYS A 2 -19.96 -4.11 2.25
N GLN A 3 -19.41 -3.90 1.07
CA GLN A 3 -19.11 -4.99 0.15
C GLN A 3 -18.05 -5.90 0.80
N PRO A 4 -18.14 -7.23 0.65
CA PRO A 4 -17.10 -8.13 1.14
C PRO A 4 -15.81 -7.89 0.37
N LEU A 5 -14.67 -8.06 1.05
CA LEU A 5 -13.35 -7.99 0.42
C LEU A 5 -13.17 -9.19 -0.51
N VAL A 6 -12.68 -8.93 -1.72
CA VAL A 6 -12.44 -9.96 -2.73
C VAL A 6 -10.93 -10.21 -2.86
N GLU A 7 -10.50 -11.44 -2.60
CA GLU A 7 -9.12 -11.87 -2.81
C GLU A 7 -8.72 -11.69 -4.29
N LYS A 8 -7.46 -11.31 -4.53
CA LYS A 8 -6.87 -10.92 -5.83
C LYS A 8 -7.37 -9.60 -6.41
N ILE A 9 -8.39 -8.97 -5.81
CA ILE A 9 -8.88 -7.64 -6.20
C ILE A 9 -8.54 -6.61 -5.13
N ASP A 10 -8.99 -6.83 -3.90
CA ASP A 10 -8.80 -5.92 -2.77
C ASP A 10 -7.53 -6.24 -1.98
N PHE A 11 -7.14 -7.51 -1.96
CA PHE A 11 -5.96 -7.98 -1.25
C PHE A 11 -5.42 -9.27 -1.87
N TYR A 12 -4.18 -9.63 -1.54
CA TYR A 12 -3.58 -10.94 -1.83
C TYR A 12 -2.70 -11.37 -0.66
N TYR A 13 -2.41 -12.66 -0.55
CA TYR A 13 -1.41 -13.16 0.39
C TYR A 13 -0.04 -13.18 -0.28
N ASN A 14 0.97 -12.57 0.35
CA ASN A 14 2.34 -12.64 -0.14
C ASN A 14 2.96 -14.02 0.17
N ALA A 15 4.17 -14.26 -0.32
CA ALA A 15 4.89 -15.53 -0.09
C ALA A 15 5.14 -15.85 1.39
N GLU A 16 5.10 -14.83 2.26
CA GLU A 16 5.26 -14.97 3.70
C GLU A 16 3.93 -15.23 4.43
N GLY A 17 2.81 -15.29 3.71
CA GLY A 17 1.47 -15.51 4.26
C GLY A 17 0.80 -14.24 4.82
N TYR A 18 1.39 -13.06 4.60
CA TYR A 18 0.79 -11.79 5.01
C TYR A 18 -0.26 -11.30 4.01
N MET A 19 -1.39 -10.83 4.53
CA MET A 19 -2.42 -10.16 3.74
C MET A 19 -1.93 -8.76 3.32
N VAL A 20 -1.80 -8.54 2.02
CA VAL A 20 -1.39 -7.29 1.41
C VAL A 20 -2.55 -6.69 0.63
N PHE A 21 -3.04 -5.53 1.07
CA PHE A 21 -4.06 -4.77 0.36
C PHE A 21 -3.52 -4.17 -0.94
N THR A 22 -4.33 -4.22 -1.99
CA THR A 22 -3.99 -3.66 -3.30
C THR A 22 -4.21 -2.15 -3.32
N GLU A 23 -3.70 -1.50 -4.36
CA GLU A 23 -3.96 -0.08 -4.59
C GLU A 23 -5.46 0.20 -4.75
N LYS A 24 -6.18 -0.68 -5.47
CA LYS A 24 -7.62 -0.57 -5.67
C LYS A 24 -8.37 -0.47 -4.34
N TYR A 25 -8.08 -1.36 -3.39
CA TYR A 25 -8.72 -1.32 -2.08
C TYR A 25 -8.47 0.01 -1.35
N HIS A 26 -7.25 0.56 -1.47
CA HIS A 26 -6.93 1.85 -0.87
C HIS A 26 -7.65 3.02 -1.57
N LEU A 27 -7.83 2.96 -2.88
CA LEU A 27 -8.63 3.92 -3.64
C LEU A 27 -10.12 3.84 -3.25
N ASP A 28 -10.69 2.64 -3.18
CA ASP A 28 -12.08 2.42 -2.75
C ASP A 28 -12.31 2.88 -1.29
N ARG A 29 -11.29 2.75 -0.42
CA ARG A 29 -11.31 3.31 0.94
C ARG A 29 -11.32 4.85 0.94
N GLY A 30 -10.68 5.47 -0.05
CA GLY A 30 -10.70 6.92 -0.26
C GLY A 30 -9.81 7.76 0.65
N TYR A 31 -8.98 7.15 1.51
CA TYR A 31 -8.03 7.90 2.36
C TYR A 31 -6.80 7.09 2.76
N CYS A 32 -5.70 7.81 3.03
CA CYS A 32 -4.48 7.21 3.58
C CYS A 32 -4.67 6.81 5.05
N CYS A 33 -4.45 5.53 5.38
CA CYS A 33 -4.63 5.05 6.75
C CYS A 33 -3.44 5.30 7.70
N GLY A 34 -2.33 5.88 7.22
CA GLY A 34 -1.17 6.21 8.05
C GLY A 34 -0.28 5.02 8.45
N ASN A 35 -0.56 3.80 7.97
CA ASN A 35 0.20 2.61 8.34
C ASN A 35 1.45 2.33 7.49
N GLY A 36 1.63 3.05 6.37
CA GLY A 36 2.73 2.79 5.43
C GLY A 36 2.52 1.54 4.56
N CYS A 37 1.31 1.37 4.02
CA CYS A 37 0.93 0.23 3.19
C CYS A 37 1.74 0.16 1.89
N LYS A 38 2.13 -1.05 1.46
CA LYS A 38 2.95 -1.29 0.26
C LYS A 38 2.39 -0.59 -1.00
N HIS A 39 1.09 -0.73 -1.24
CA HIS A 39 0.41 -0.20 -2.42
C HIS A 39 -0.34 1.12 -2.15
N CYS A 40 0.21 1.99 -1.31
CA CYS A 40 -0.46 3.24 -0.92
C CYS A 40 -0.49 4.26 -2.10
N PRO A 41 -1.68 4.61 -2.66
CA PRO A 41 -1.78 5.57 -3.76
C PRO A 41 -1.60 7.03 -3.29
N PHE A 42 -1.72 7.28 -1.97
CA PHE A 42 -1.77 8.62 -1.39
C PHE A 42 -0.40 9.16 -0.94
N SER A 43 0.70 8.67 -1.51
CA SER A 43 2.07 9.13 -1.18
C SER A 43 2.37 9.22 0.33
N TYR A 44 1.81 8.26 1.09
CA TYR A 44 1.94 8.15 2.54
C TYR A 44 1.58 9.42 3.33
N GLU A 45 0.64 10.26 2.84
CA GLU A 45 0.31 11.56 3.45
C GLU A 45 -0.01 11.54 4.96
N LYS A 46 -0.62 10.46 5.47
CA LYS A 46 -0.99 10.30 6.89
C LYS A 46 0.06 9.56 7.71
N VAL A 47 1.16 9.13 7.11
CA VAL A 47 2.25 8.46 7.84
C VAL A 47 3.12 9.55 8.49
N PRO A 48 3.39 9.47 9.81
CA PRO A 48 4.21 10.48 10.50
C PRO A 48 5.69 10.40 10.06
N GLU A 49 6.37 11.54 10.16
CA GLU A 49 7.83 11.60 9.97
C GLU A 49 8.57 10.95 11.14
N PRO A 50 9.76 10.36 10.92
CA PRO A 50 10.50 10.29 9.64
C PRO A 50 10.06 9.14 8.72
N LYS A 51 9.07 8.34 9.15
CA LYS A 51 8.68 7.10 8.45
C LYS A 51 8.17 7.35 7.04
N ARG A 52 7.43 8.45 6.81
CA ARG A 52 6.94 8.81 5.47
C ARG A 52 8.10 9.08 4.51
N SER A 53 9.08 9.90 4.88
CA SER A 53 10.27 10.15 4.05
C SER A 53 11.02 8.86 3.70
N VAL A 54 11.21 7.96 4.68
CA VAL A 54 11.85 6.65 4.45
C VAL A 54 11.06 5.80 3.46
N LEU A 55 9.74 5.73 3.59
CA LEU A 55 8.89 4.94 2.69
C LEU A 55 8.86 5.49 1.25
N LEU A 56 8.86 6.82 1.10
CA LEU A 56 8.93 7.47 -0.21
C LEU A 56 10.27 7.22 -0.89
N GLU A 57 11.37 7.25 -0.15
CA GLU A 57 12.69 6.90 -0.68
C GLU A 57 12.77 5.43 -1.09
N LYS A 58 12.28 4.52 -0.25
CA LYS A 58 12.24 3.09 -0.57
C LYS A 58 11.50 2.83 -1.89
N ARG A 59 10.31 3.43 -2.07
CA ARG A 59 9.54 3.32 -3.32
C ARG A 59 10.34 3.77 -4.54
N ARG A 60 10.98 4.94 -4.48
CA ARG A 60 11.81 5.46 -5.58
C ARG A 60 12.97 4.53 -5.91
N ASN A 61 13.55 3.89 -4.91
CA ASN A 61 14.66 2.96 -5.12
C ASN A 61 14.17 1.65 -5.74
N GLU A 62 13.00 1.15 -5.34
CA GLU A 62 12.36 -0.03 -5.97
C GLU A 62 12.03 0.23 -7.45
N GLU A 63 11.57 1.44 -7.81
CA GLU A 63 11.32 1.84 -9.20
C GLU A 63 12.59 1.90 -10.05
N LYS A 64 13.72 2.31 -9.46
CA LYS A 64 15.03 2.35 -10.13
C LYS A 64 15.63 0.96 -10.35
N ASP A 65 15.33 0.00 -9.48
CA ASP A 65 15.87 -1.36 -9.54
C ASP A 65 15.17 -2.23 -10.59
N GLY A 66 14.12 -1.73 -11.26
CA GLY A 66 13.49 -2.39 -12.40
C GLY A 66 12.84 -3.75 -12.11
N ARG A 67 12.64 -4.10 -10.84
CA ARG A 67 11.90 -5.30 -10.42
C ARG A 67 10.39 -4.98 -10.43
N SER A 68 9.80 -4.96 -11.61
CA SER A 68 8.34 -5.13 -11.75
C SER A 68 7.97 -6.57 -12.05
#